data_AF-A0A1G9IKB0-F1
#
_entry.id   AF-A0A1G9IKB0-F1
#
_cell.length_a   1.000
_cell.length_b   1.000
_cell.length_c   1.000
_cell.angle_alpha   90.00
_cell.angle_beta   90.00
_cell.angle_gamma   90.00
#
_symmetry.space_group_name_H-M   'P 1'
#
loop_
_entity.id
_entity.type
_entity.pdbx_description
1 polymer ?
#
loop_
_entity_poly.entity_id
_entity_poly.type
_entity_poly.pdbx_seq_one_letter_code
_entity_poly.pdbx_strand_id
1 'polypeptide(L)'
;MNDNDLKYLLNNNPYSEKNYYPMNVTSATAAFHTEFLKRSHFKYKIRNTKRKYLKIIDVLRSDGSLIGSIKNPIYPTNAYIGRQITIDKLMTEQYCRRFGIKTPESESYDVADLEIAKKNAFNHSDKSVVIKPLDSSFGRGVRVNVTKNRFDYNWGKASEALKKNKRKILVQDYIEGFECRVTVVEGEFASAVVRIPPYIQGDGSSSISDLIEAKNMDRNKCGFLKRMPIERNERINEYLKSSNRSFKTIPDKDELVLLNSVSNIAHGGETMDITDFVSNSVKELALNTTAAIPGLYTAGLDIMIKSFDDEFPVLLEVNTYPVLSIPTIPTYGNGTDVTKIYFESMISLDQYLNEPKNPYEIPDYDEYLKKYMKFFHRRKQLITQYGQNLEDIYGI
;
A
#
# COMPACT_ATOMS: atom_id res chain seq x y z
N MET A 1 -9.10 -3.94 -10.38
CA MET A 1 -10.15 -2.93 -10.61
C MET A 1 -10.57 -2.93 -12.07
N ASN A 2 -11.86 -3.09 -12.32
CA ASN A 2 -12.55 -2.91 -13.59
C ASN A 2 -13.58 -1.75 -13.49
N ASP A 3 -14.34 -1.49 -14.56
CA ASP A 3 -15.32 -0.40 -14.60
C ASP A 3 -16.45 -0.56 -13.57
N ASN A 4 -16.84 -1.80 -13.21
CA ASN A 4 -17.85 -2.06 -12.18
C ASN A 4 -17.32 -1.74 -10.78
N ASP A 5 -16.07 -2.07 -10.50
CA ASP A 5 -15.41 -1.70 -9.25
C ASP A 5 -15.31 -0.18 -9.11
N LEU A 6 -14.98 0.54 -10.20
CA LEU A 6 -14.97 2.01 -10.20
C LEU A 6 -16.36 2.59 -9.91
N LYS A 7 -17.40 2.06 -10.59
CA LYS A 7 -18.79 2.46 -10.34
C LYS A 7 -19.20 2.22 -8.89
N TYR A 8 -18.86 1.06 -8.32
CA TYR A 8 -19.11 0.77 -6.91
C TYR A 8 -18.47 1.84 -6.01
N LEU A 9 -17.18 2.14 -6.22
CA LEU A 9 -16.46 3.12 -5.40
C LEU A 9 -17.06 4.53 -5.47
N LEU A 10 -17.43 4.99 -6.67
CA LEU A 10 -17.98 6.34 -6.81
C LEU A 10 -19.42 6.43 -6.30
N ASN A 11 -20.24 5.39 -6.49
CA ASN A 11 -21.60 5.35 -5.97
C ASN A 11 -21.67 5.22 -4.44
N ASN A 12 -20.66 4.60 -3.83
CA ASN A 12 -20.56 4.43 -2.38
C ASN A 12 -19.56 5.40 -1.75
N ASN A 13 -19.09 6.42 -2.49
CA ASN A 13 -18.19 7.43 -1.93
C ASN A 13 -18.93 8.18 -0.80
N PRO A 14 -18.48 8.05 0.47
CA PRO A 14 -19.17 8.69 1.59
C PRO A 14 -18.91 10.21 1.64
N TYR A 15 -18.07 10.74 0.75
CA TYR A 15 -17.65 12.14 0.72
C TYR A 15 -18.21 12.86 -0.50
N SER A 16 -18.78 14.05 -0.28
CA SER A 16 -19.38 14.88 -1.33
C SER A 16 -18.37 15.72 -2.11
N GLU A 17 -17.16 15.95 -1.56
CA GLU A 17 -16.17 16.87 -2.12
C GLU A 17 -14.76 16.29 -2.11
N LYS A 18 -13.92 16.82 -3.02
CA LYS A 18 -12.48 16.56 -3.06
C LYS A 18 -11.74 17.48 -2.11
N ASN A 19 -10.69 16.96 -1.49
CA ASN A 19 -9.74 17.77 -0.74
C ASN A 19 -8.77 18.53 -1.67
N TYR A 20 -8.60 19.82 -1.40
CA TYR A 20 -7.58 20.66 -2.03
C TYR A 20 -6.54 21.07 -0.99
N TYR A 21 -5.31 20.59 -1.16
CA TYR A 21 -4.20 20.88 -0.26
C TYR A 21 -3.40 22.12 -0.71
N PRO A 22 -2.76 22.86 0.22
CA PRO A 22 -1.92 24.01 -0.10
C PRO A 22 -0.82 23.70 -1.12
N MET A 23 -0.45 24.68 -1.94
CA MET A 23 0.53 24.52 -3.04
C MET A 23 1.92 24.05 -2.60
N ASN A 24 2.28 24.31 -1.34
CA ASN A 24 3.54 23.93 -0.70
C ASN A 24 3.43 22.66 0.16
N VAL A 25 2.32 21.91 0.08
CA VAL A 25 2.10 20.71 0.90
C VAL A 25 3.20 19.67 0.71
N THR A 26 3.74 19.18 1.82
CA THR A 26 4.71 18.08 1.80
C THR A 26 4.01 16.74 1.56
N SER A 27 4.72 15.78 0.99
CA SER A 27 4.21 14.42 0.79
C SER A 27 5.24 13.34 1.04
N ALA A 28 6.46 13.71 1.44
CA ALA A 28 7.50 12.74 1.77
C ALA A 28 7.30 12.24 3.20
N THR A 29 7.35 10.92 3.42
CA THR A 29 7.25 10.31 4.76
C THR A 29 8.19 10.97 5.78
N ALA A 30 9.44 11.23 5.42
CA ALA A 30 10.41 11.87 6.31
C ALA A 30 10.03 13.32 6.66
N ALA A 31 9.35 14.03 5.77
CA ALA A 31 8.92 15.39 6.03
C ALA A 31 7.76 15.43 7.03
N PHE A 32 6.76 14.54 6.89
CA PHE A 32 5.71 14.36 7.90
C PHE A 32 6.29 14.14 9.29
N HIS A 33 7.28 13.24 9.40
CA HIS A 33 8.01 13.00 10.65
C HIS A 33 8.63 14.28 11.22
N THR A 34 9.37 15.03 10.40
CA THR A 34 10.02 16.25 10.89
C THR A 34 9.04 17.38 11.20
N GLU A 35 7.92 17.49 10.48
CA GLU A 35 6.91 18.52 10.71
C GLU A 35 6.15 18.26 12.00
N PHE A 36 5.79 17.00 12.28
CA PHE A 36 5.22 16.61 13.57
C PHE A 36 6.19 16.92 14.71
N LEU A 37 7.45 16.49 14.62
CA LEU A 37 8.44 16.73 15.67
C LEU A 37 8.74 18.22 15.91
N LYS A 38 8.71 19.05 14.86
CA LYS A 38 8.89 20.51 14.99
C LYS A 38 7.75 21.19 15.76
N ARG A 39 6.52 20.68 15.63
CA ARG A 39 5.33 21.23 16.30
C ARG A 39 5.05 20.57 17.65
N SER A 40 5.69 19.44 17.95
CA SER A 40 5.56 18.73 19.22
C SER A 40 6.61 19.20 20.23
N HIS A 41 6.46 18.74 21.46
CA HIS A 41 7.41 19.01 22.54
C HIS A 41 8.49 17.92 22.69
N PHE A 42 8.48 16.89 21.83
CA PHE A 42 9.43 15.78 21.87
C PHE A 42 10.80 16.22 21.35
N LYS A 43 11.86 15.90 22.10
CA LYS A 43 13.24 16.18 21.67
C LYS A 43 13.64 15.27 20.53
N TYR A 44 14.34 15.84 19.54
CA TYR A 44 14.85 15.10 18.39
C TYR A 44 16.14 15.71 17.85
N LYS A 45 16.89 14.92 17.08
CA LYS A 45 18.07 15.37 16.32
C LYS A 45 18.04 14.85 14.89
N ILE A 46 18.32 15.72 13.93
CA ILE A 46 18.45 15.33 12.52
C ILE A 46 19.93 15.16 12.19
N ARG A 47 20.30 13.97 11.71
CA ARG A 47 21.65 13.66 11.23
C ARG A 47 21.65 13.51 9.71
N ASN A 48 22.68 14.07 9.08
CA ASN A 48 22.94 13.89 7.66
C ASN A 48 23.51 12.49 7.39
N THR A 49 23.11 11.88 6.27
CA THR A 49 23.79 10.70 5.75
C THR A 49 24.70 11.10 4.58
N LYS A 50 25.52 10.15 4.10
CA LYS A 50 26.31 10.32 2.86
C LYS A 50 25.43 10.73 1.66
N ARG A 51 24.16 10.32 1.64
CA ARG A 51 23.19 10.71 0.61
C ARG A 51 22.39 11.90 1.12
N LYS A 52 22.59 13.10 0.53
CA LYS A 52 22.00 14.36 1.02
C LYS A 52 20.48 14.32 1.25
N TYR A 53 19.76 13.54 0.44
CA TYR A 53 18.30 13.37 0.51
C TYR A 53 17.84 12.40 1.62
N LEU A 54 18.73 11.55 2.14
CA LEU A 54 18.44 10.67 3.28
C LEU A 54 18.91 11.34 4.56
N LYS A 55 17.98 11.52 5.49
CA LYS A 55 18.24 11.97 6.85
C LYS A 55 17.97 10.83 7.83
N ILE A 56 18.64 10.88 8.98
CA ILE A 56 18.30 10.07 10.13
C ILE A 56 17.66 11.00 11.16
N ILE A 57 16.53 10.58 11.73
CA ILE A 57 15.81 11.32 12.76
C ILE A 57 15.98 10.53 14.06
N ASP A 58 16.81 11.04 14.96
CA ASP A 58 16.94 10.51 16.31
C ASP A 58 15.84 11.10 17.17
N VAL A 59 15.06 10.24 17.83
CA VAL A 59 14.05 10.62 18.81
C VAL A 59 14.65 10.43 20.19
N LEU A 60 14.54 11.44 21.04
CA LEU A 60 15.25 11.53 22.30
C LEU A 60 14.27 11.61 23.47
N ARG A 61 14.66 11.01 24.60
CA ARG A 61 14.01 11.24 25.90
C ARG A 61 14.22 12.69 26.34
N SER A 62 13.48 13.10 27.35
CA SER A 62 13.57 14.44 27.92
C SER A 62 14.96 14.80 28.45
N ASP A 63 15.75 13.81 28.89
CA ASP A 63 17.14 13.96 29.32
C ASP A 63 18.17 14.00 28.17
N GLY A 64 17.71 13.80 26.93
CA GLY A 64 18.54 13.77 25.73
C GLY A 64 19.08 12.39 25.35
N SER A 65 18.82 11.34 26.15
CA SER A 65 19.17 9.96 25.79
C SER A 65 18.33 9.46 24.60
N LEU A 66 18.86 8.50 23.84
CA LEU A 66 18.22 8.01 22.61
C LEU A 66 17.08 7.02 22.90
N ILE A 67 15.93 7.24 22.27
CA ILE A 67 14.82 6.26 22.16
C ILE A 67 15.05 5.38 20.94
N GLY A 68 15.23 5.99 19.77
CA GLY A 68 15.44 5.29 18.52
C GLY A 68 15.72 6.21 17.34
N SER A 69 16.16 5.64 16.23
CA SER A 69 16.51 6.38 15.01
C SER A 69 15.66 5.93 13.82
N ILE A 70 14.87 6.83 13.27
CA ILE A 70 14.13 6.61 12.03
C ILE A 70 15.08 6.91 10.86
N LYS A 71 15.16 5.98 9.91
CA LYS A 71 15.98 6.12 8.70
C LYS A 71 15.32 5.37 7.57
N ASN A 72 14.78 6.05 6.56
CA ASN A 72 14.15 5.39 5.41
C ASN A 72 15.04 4.23 4.85
N PRO A 73 14.51 2.98 4.76
CA PRO A 73 13.14 2.51 5.02
C PRO A 73 12.98 1.77 6.38
N ILE A 74 13.49 2.33 7.47
CA ILE A 74 13.59 1.70 8.79
C ILE A 74 12.87 2.56 9.82
N TYR A 75 11.91 1.94 10.48
CA TYR A 75 11.41 2.35 11.79
C TYR A 75 12.15 1.57 12.88
N PRO A 76 12.62 2.21 13.97
CA PRO A 76 13.37 1.55 15.04
C PRO A 76 12.58 0.45 15.77
N THR A 77 11.24 0.53 15.78
CA THR A 77 10.34 -0.47 16.36
C THR A 77 10.20 -1.72 15.48
N ASN A 78 10.47 -1.61 14.18
CA ASN A 78 10.48 -2.75 13.27
C ASN A 78 11.83 -3.49 13.30
N ALA A 79 11.80 -4.77 13.67
CA ALA A 79 12.99 -5.62 13.72
C ALA A 79 13.57 -5.92 12.32
N TYR A 80 14.87 -6.24 12.28
CA TYR A 80 15.57 -6.63 11.05
C TYR A 80 14.92 -7.84 10.36
N ILE A 81 14.56 -8.87 11.14
CA ILE A 81 14.01 -10.13 10.63
C ILE A 81 12.67 -9.94 9.93
N GLY A 82 11.73 -9.21 10.54
CA GLY A 82 10.45 -8.88 9.92
C GLY A 82 10.65 -8.14 8.60
N ARG A 83 11.62 -7.22 8.56
CA ARG A 83 11.98 -6.55 7.30
C ARG A 83 12.52 -7.50 6.23
N GLN A 84 13.38 -8.46 6.59
CA GLN A 84 13.90 -9.43 5.61
C GLN A 84 12.77 -10.26 5.00
N ILE A 85 11.82 -10.72 5.81
CA ILE A 85 10.64 -11.46 5.33
C ILE A 85 9.87 -10.60 4.31
N THR A 86 9.61 -9.32 4.63
CA THR A 86 8.78 -8.43 3.78
C THR A 86 9.44 -7.96 2.48
N ILE A 87 10.76 -8.07 2.33
CA ILE A 87 11.45 -7.62 1.11
C ILE A 87 11.22 -8.61 -0.05
N ASP A 88 11.02 -9.88 0.27
CA ASP A 88 10.71 -10.92 -0.71
C ASP A 88 9.21 -11.23 -0.69
N LYS A 89 8.54 -10.96 -1.81
CA LYS A 89 7.08 -11.11 -1.93
C LYS A 89 6.65 -12.57 -1.75
N LEU A 90 7.40 -13.51 -2.32
CA LEU A 90 7.07 -14.93 -2.22
C LEU A 90 7.32 -15.44 -0.80
N MET A 91 8.42 -15.01 -0.17
CA MET A 91 8.67 -15.32 1.24
C MET A 91 7.58 -14.75 2.15
N THR A 92 7.15 -13.51 1.91
CA THR A 92 6.07 -12.86 2.67
C THR A 92 4.78 -13.65 2.54
N GLU A 93 4.40 -14.01 1.31
CA GLU A 93 3.21 -14.79 1.00
C GLU A 93 3.22 -16.13 1.74
N GLN A 94 4.28 -16.93 1.52
CA GLN A 94 4.44 -18.25 2.14
C GLN A 94 4.43 -18.16 3.67
N TYR A 95 5.08 -17.14 4.24
CA TYR A 95 5.10 -16.93 5.68
C TYR A 95 3.70 -16.61 6.22
N CYS A 96 2.98 -15.69 5.59
CA CYS A 96 1.63 -15.29 6.01
C CYS A 96 0.64 -16.45 5.91
N ARG A 97 0.70 -17.26 4.85
CA ARG A 97 -0.19 -18.43 4.68
C ARG A 97 -0.09 -19.43 5.83
N ARG A 98 1.09 -19.59 6.45
CA ARG A 98 1.28 -20.48 7.62
C ARG A 98 0.48 -20.06 8.85
N PHE A 99 0.15 -18.76 8.93
CA PHE A 99 -0.71 -18.17 9.97
C PHE A 99 -2.19 -18.06 9.52
N GLY A 100 -2.60 -18.80 8.49
CA GLY A 100 -3.97 -18.76 7.97
C GLY A 100 -4.36 -17.45 7.28
N ILE A 101 -3.40 -16.57 7.00
CA ILE A 101 -3.63 -15.31 6.31
C ILE A 101 -3.82 -15.61 4.82
N LYS A 102 -4.94 -15.15 4.26
CA LYS A 102 -5.26 -15.34 2.85
C LYS A 102 -4.40 -14.45 1.96
N THR A 103 -3.71 -15.06 1.01
CA THR A 103 -2.86 -14.41 0.02
C THR A 103 -3.17 -15.00 -1.37
N PRO A 104 -2.69 -14.39 -2.47
CA PRO A 104 -2.61 -15.09 -3.75
C PRO A 104 -1.79 -16.38 -3.63
N GLU A 105 -1.95 -17.29 -4.60
CA GLU A 105 -0.95 -18.32 -4.89
C GLU A 105 0.00 -17.80 -5.95
N SER A 106 1.28 -17.69 -5.60
CA SER A 106 2.32 -17.23 -6.53
C SER A 106 3.42 -18.28 -6.74
N GLU A 107 3.87 -18.38 -7.98
CA GLU A 107 5.06 -19.14 -8.37
C GLU A 107 6.04 -18.26 -9.14
N SER A 108 7.34 -18.48 -8.93
CA SER A 108 8.41 -17.75 -9.61
C SER A 108 9.11 -18.64 -10.64
N TYR A 109 9.37 -18.08 -11.82
CA TYR A 109 9.93 -18.78 -12.97
C TYR A 109 11.08 -17.99 -13.57
N ASP A 110 12.05 -18.66 -14.21
CA ASP A 110 12.98 -17.94 -15.08
C ASP A 110 12.25 -17.45 -16.34
N VAL A 111 12.73 -16.36 -16.95
CA VAL A 111 12.16 -15.81 -18.21
C VAL A 111 12.07 -16.86 -19.31
N ALA A 112 13.00 -17.81 -19.32
CA ALA A 112 13.06 -18.91 -20.28
C ALA A 112 11.97 -19.97 -20.07
N ASP A 113 11.33 -20.02 -18.89
CA ASP A 113 10.36 -21.05 -18.50
C ASP A 113 8.93 -20.71 -18.92
N LEU A 114 8.74 -19.94 -20.00
CA LEU A 114 7.42 -19.46 -20.45
C LEU A 114 6.39 -20.59 -20.54
N GLU A 115 6.75 -21.69 -21.22
CA GLU A 115 5.83 -22.82 -21.44
C GLU A 115 5.46 -23.54 -20.13
N ILE A 116 6.42 -23.67 -19.20
CA ILE A 116 6.20 -24.28 -17.89
C ILE A 116 5.28 -23.38 -17.07
N ALA A 117 5.58 -22.08 -17.02
CA ALA A 117 4.79 -21.09 -16.29
C ALA A 117 3.35 -21.03 -16.81
N LYS A 118 3.16 -21.01 -18.14
CA LYS A 118 1.84 -21.04 -18.77
C LYS A 118 1.08 -22.32 -18.45
N LYS A 119 1.76 -23.47 -18.54
CA LYS A 119 1.13 -24.75 -18.22
C LYS A 119 0.66 -24.78 -16.77
N ASN A 120 1.51 -24.42 -15.83
CA ASN A 120 1.19 -24.41 -14.41
C ASN A 120 0.05 -23.43 -14.08
N ALA A 121 0.15 -22.20 -14.60
CA ALA A 121 -0.83 -21.13 -14.38
C ALA A 121 -2.27 -21.50 -14.77
N PHE A 122 -2.43 -22.35 -15.79
CA PHE A 122 -3.74 -22.75 -16.31
C PHE A 122 -4.00 -24.26 -16.22
N ASN A 123 -3.26 -24.98 -15.36
CA ASN A 123 -3.37 -26.44 -15.27
C ASN A 123 -4.72 -26.90 -14.71
N HIS A 124 -5.28 -26.13 -13.77
CA HIS A 124 -6.48 -26.50 -13.01
C HIS A 124 -7.67 -25.57 -13.26
N SER A 125 -7.48 -24.49 -14.03
CA SER A 125 -8.47 -23.42 -14.18
C SER A 125 -8.11 -22.51 -15.36
N ASP A 126 -9.11 -22.03 -16.09
CA ASP A 126 -8.94 -20.99 -17.12
C ASP A 126 -9.09 -19.56 -16.52
N LYS A 127 -9.08 -19.43 -15.19
CA LYS A 127 -9.05 -18.12 -14.51
C LYS A 127 -7.83 -17.32 -14.94
N SER A 128 -8.01 -16.01 -15.05
CA SER A 128 -6.91 -15.08 -15.33
C SER A 128 -5.83 -15.11 -14.25
N VAL A 129 -4.61 -14.75 -14.63
CA VAL A 129 -3.47 -14.60 -13.73
C VAL A 129 -2.90 -13.19 -13.77
N VAL A 130 -1.96 -12.91 -12.87
CA VAL A 130 -1.14 -11.70 -12.88
C VAL A 130 0.31 -12.09 -13.14
N ILE A 131 0.96 -11.42 -14.08
CA ILE A 131 2.39 -11.59 -14.39
C ILE A 131 3.14 -10.36 -13.89
N LYS A 132 4.13 -10.57 -13.01
CA LYS A 132 4.91 -9.50 -12.38
C LYS A 132 6.41 -9.75 -12.52
N PRO A 133 7.21 -8.80 -13.02
CA PRO A 133 8.65 -8.88 -12.91
C PRO A 133 9.07 -8.71 -11.44
N LEU A 134 9.81 -9.67 -10.89
CA LEU A 134 10.06 -9.77 -9.44
C LEU A 134 10.88 -8.59 -8.87
N ASP A 135 11.69 -7.93 -9.69
CA ASP A 135 12.56 -6.82 -9.30
C ASP A 135 12.07 -5.43 -9.75
N SER A 136 10.81 -5.36 -10.19
CA SER A 136 10.18 -4.11 -10.63
C SER A 136 9.55 -3.34 -9.45
N SER A 137 9.58 -2.02 -9.55
CA SER A 137 8.92 -1.12 -8.60
C SER A 137 7.83 -0.32 -9.31
N PHE A 138 6.89 0.26 -8.55
CA PHE A 138 5.83 1.13 -9.07
C PHE A 138 4.91 0.50 -10.13
N GLY A 139 4.76 -0.84 -10.12
CA GLY A 139 3.90 -1.55 -11.06
C GLY A 139 4.42 -1.54 -12.51
N ARG A 140 5.72 -1.33 -12.72
CA ARG A 140 6.36 -1.40 -14.05
C ARG A 140 6.38 -2.85 -14.53
N GLY A 141 5.88 -3.11 -15.74
CA GLY A 141 5.84 -4.46 -16.32
C GLY A 141 4.80 -5.39 -15.71
N VAL A 142 4.04 -4.95 -14.71
CA VAL A 142 2.94 -5.74 -14.13
C VAL A 142 1.79 -5.82 -15.12
N ARG A 143 1.38 -7.05 -15.45
CA ARG A 143 0.25 -7.36 -16.33
C ARG A 143 -0.82 -8.08 -15.53
N VAL A 144 -1.99 -7.46 -15.40
CA VAL A 144 -3.13 -7.96 -14.61
C VAL A 144 -4.20 -8.54 -15.53
N ASN A 145 -5.04 -9.44 -14.98
CA ASN A 145 -6.14 -10.08 -15.71
C ASN A 145 -5.69 -10.75 -17.02
N VAL A 146 -4.58 -11.49 -16.95
CA VAL A 146 -3.98 -12.16 -18.11
C VAL A 146 -4.65 -13.51 -18.33
N THR A 147 -5.36 -13.64 -19.43
CA THR A 147 -5.98 -14.88 -19.88
C THR A 147 -4.97 -15.78 -20.61
N LYS A 148 -5.29 -17.08 -20.71
CA LYS A 148 -4.43 -18.09 -21.35
C LYS A 148 -3.97 -17.74 -22.77
N ASN A 149 -4.90 -17.22 -23.58
CA ASN A 149 -4.63 -16.78 -24.96
C ASN A 149 -3.74 -15.52 -25.06
N ARG A 150 -3.68 -14.70 -24.00
CA ARG A 150 -2.87 -13.48 -23.96
C ARG A 150 -1.59 -13.65 -23.15
N PHE A 151 -1.32 -14.85 -22.62
CA PHE A 151 -0.21 -15.09 -21.69
C PHE A 151 1.14 -14.74 -22.32
N ASP A 152 1.46 -15.29 -23.49
CA ASP A 152 2.78 -15.19 -24.12
C ASP A 152 3.14 -13.73 -24.44
N TYR A 153 2.16 -12.97 -24.96
CA TYR A 153 2.32 -11.54 -25.20
C TYR A 153 2.61 -10.77 -23.90
N ASN A 154 1.82 -11.01 -22.85
CA ASN A 154 2.01 -10.33 -21.57
C ASN A 154 3.31 -10.76 -20.87
N TRP A 155 3.73 -12.01 -21.04
CA TRP A 155 5.01 -12.53 -20.56
C TRP A 155 6.19 -11.81 -21.23
N GLY A 156 6.18 -11.68 -22.56
CA GLY A 156 7.19 -10.92 -23.30
C GLY A 156 7.27 -9.48 -22.81
N LYS A 157 6.12 -8.82 -22.64
CA LYS A 157 6.04 -7.46 -22.12
C LYS A 157 6.50 -7.31 -20.66
N ALA A 158 6.26 -8.30 -19.81
CA ALA A 158 6.80 -8.31 -18.45
C ALA A 158 8.32 -8.53 -18.46
N SER A 159 8.80 -9.40 -19.36
CA SER A 159 10.23 -9.70 -19.55
C SER A 159 11.02 -8.46 -19.98
N GLU A 160 10.49 -7.67 -20.91
CA GLU A 160 11.07 -6.39 -21.36
C GLU A 160 11.28 -5.38 -20.21
N ALA A 161 10.50 -5.49 -19.12
CA ALA A 161 10.57 -4.59 -17.98
C ALA A 161 11.62 -4.99 -16.92
N LEU A 162 12.22 -6.17 -17.04
CA LEU A 162 13.26 -6.66 -16.13
C LEU A 162 14.56 -5.88 -16.30
N LYS A 163 15.34 -5.75 -15.21
CA LYS A 163 16.71 -5.23 -15.31
C LYS A 163 17.62 -6.28 -15.95
N LYS A 164 18.65 -5.85 -16.69
CA LYS A 164 19.57 -6.71 -17.47
C LYS A 164 20.12 -7.95 -16.73
N ASN A 165 20.28 -7.88 -15.40
CA ASN A 165 20.86 -8.95 -14.58
C ASN A 165 19.81 -9.77 -13.79
N LYS A 166 18.53 -9.58 -14.07
CA LYS A 166 17.42 -10.26 -13.38
C LYS A 166 16.56 -10.98 -14.40
N ARG A 167 16.14 -12.20 -14.03
CA ARG A 167 15.48 -13.14 -14.94
C ARG A 167 14.27 -13.83 -14.33
N LYS A 168 13.75 -13.33 -13.20
CA LYS A 168 12.62 -13.98 -12.50
C LYS A 168 11.32 -13.22 -12.75
N ILE A 169 10.30 -13.97 -13.18
CA ILE A 169 8.93 -13.51 -13.33
C ILE A 169 8.06 -14.28 -12.33
N LEU A 170 7.23 -13.55 -11.60
CA LEU A 170 6.22 -14.10 -10.71
C LEU A 170 4.91 -14.21 -11.50
N VAL A 171 4.30 -15.39 -11.46
CA VAL A 171 2.91 -15.60 -11.90
C VAL A 171 2.08 -15.87 -10.65
N GLN A 172 0.94 -15.22 -10.54
CA GLN A 172 0.07 -15.38 -9.38
C GLN A 172 -1.40 -15.35 -9.76
N ASP A 173 -2.25 -15.82 -8.86
CA ASP A 173 -3.70 -15.68 -8.99
C ASP A 173 -4.12 -14.23 -9.22
N TYR A 174 -5.08 -14.05 -10.13
CA TYR A 174 -5.82 -12.80 -10.24
C TYR A 174 -6.90 -12.75 -9.16
N ILE A 175 -6.75 -11.78 -8.26
CA ILE A 175 -7.76 -11.46 -7.25
C ILE A 175 -8.61 -10.31 -7.78
N GLU A 176 -9.92 -10.51 -7.79
CA GLU A 176 -10.89 -9.51 -8.22
C GLU A 176 -11.08 -8.40 -7.18
N GLY A 177 -11.61 -7.26 -7.64
CA GLY A 177 -11.94 -6.11 -6.80
C GLY A 177 -10.93 -4.97 -6.93
N PHE A 178 -10.81 -4.20 -5.85
CA PHE A 178 -9.96 -3.03 -5.77
C PHE A 178 -9.04 -3.07 -4.56
N GLU A 179 -7.97 -2.28 -4.67
CA GLU A 179 -6.90 -2.29 -3.70
C GLU A 179 -7.16 -1.26 -2.59
N CYS A 180 -7.16 -1.75 -1.36
CA CYS A 180 -7.19 -1.00 -0.13
C CYS A 180 -5.80 -1.03 0.53
N ARG A 181 -5.18 0.14 0.68
CA ARG A 181 -3.96 0.32 1.46
C ARG A 181 -4.35 0.52 2.92
N VAL A 182 -4.13 -0.48 3.74
CA VAL A 182 -4.20 -0.36 5.20
C VAL A 182 -2.86 0.10 5.75
N THR A 183 -2.86 1.03 6.71
CA THR A 183 -1.66 1.37 7.49
C THR A 183 -1.87 0.93 8.92
N VAL A 184 -0.99 0.03 9.40
CA VAL A 184 -0.87 -0.33 10.81
C VAL A 184 0.33 0.44 11.38
N VAL A 185 0.16 1.04 12.56
CA VAL A 185 1.18 1.85 13.24
C VAL A 185 1.32 1.35 14.66
N GLU A 186 2.50 0.90 15.05
CA GLU A 186 2.78 0.38 16.40
C GLU A 186 1.78 -0.67 16.91
N GLY A 187 1.29 -1.52 16.00
CA GLY A 187 0.30 -2.56 16.30
C GLY A 187 -1.16 -2.09 16.29
N GLU A 188 -1.42 -0.83 15.99
CA GLU A 188 -2.76 -0.24 15.85
C GLU A 188 -3.16 -0.16 14.37
N PHE A 189 -4.40 -0.54 14.05
CA PHE A 189 -5.02 -0.24 12.76
C PHE A 189 -5.28 1.26 12.68
N ALA A 190 -4.50 1.98 11.87
CA ALA A 190 -4.54 3.43 11.84
C ALA A 190 -5.36 4.00 10.69
N SER A 191 -5.38 3.34 9.53
CA SER A 191 -6.14 3.81 8.36
C SER A 191 -6.39 2.71 7.33
N ALA A 192 -7.44 2.88 6.52
CA ALA A 192 -7.67 2.13 5.28
C ALA A 192 -8.00 3.11 4.15
N VAL A 193 -7.23 3.05 3.07
CA VAL A 193 -7.37 3.98 1.93
C VAL A 193 -7.47 3.21 0.62
N VAL A 194 -8.58 3.36 -0.09
CA VAL A 194 -8.72 2.83 -1.46
C VAL A 194 -7.90 3.67 -2.43
N ARG A 195 -7.20 2.99 -3.33
CA ARG A 195 -6.49 3.63 -4.45
C ARG A 195 -7.30 3.51 -5.74
N ILE A 196 -7.79 4.64 -6.23
CA ILE A 196 -8.57 4.72 -7.46
C ILE A 196 -7.61 4.99 -8.63
N PRO A 197 -7.51 4.12 -9.64
CA PRO A 197 -6.75 4.37 -10.86
C PRO A 197 -7.24 5.64 -11.58
N PRO A 198 -6.44 6.21 -12.50
CA PRO A 198 -6.87 7.37 -13.27
C PRO A 198 -8.14 7.03 -14.09
N TYR A 199 -9.13 7.90 -14.00
CA TYR A 199 -10.41 7.79 -14.71
C TYR A 199 -10.90 9.17 -15.15
N ILE A 200 -11.84 9.20 -16.09
CA ILE A 200 -12.61 10.38 -16.52
C ILE A 200 -14.10 10.04 -16.55
N GLN A 201 -14.95 11.08 -16.53
CA GLN A 201 -16.40 10.97 -16.70
C GLN A 201 -16.77 11.70 -17.98
N GLY A 202 -17.53 11.04 -18.86
CA GLY A 202 -18.02 11.62 -20.09
C GLY A 202 -19.03 12.73 -19.85
N ASP A 203 -18.97 13.76 -20.68
CA ASP A 203 -19.98 14.83 -20.76
C ASP A 203 -20.89 14.67 -22.00
N GLY A 204 -20.65 13.64 -22.83
CA GLY A 204 -21.37 13.38 -24.07
C GLY A 204 -20.89 14.18 -25.29
N SER A 205 -19.84 15.00 -25.17
CA SER A 205 -19.40 15.92 -26.22
C SER A 205 -17.88 16.05 -26.37
N SER A 206 -17.13 15.92 -25.28
CA SER A 206 -15.68 16.07 -25.23
C SER A 206 -14.97 14.73 -25.47
N SER A 207 -13.83 14.75 -26.15
CA SER A 207 -13.02 13.54 -26.31
C SER A 207 -12.36 13.15 -24.98
N ILE A 208 -11.93 11.88 -24.83
CA ILE A 208 -11.13 11.43 -23.68
C ILE A 208 -9.90 12.34 -23.48
N SER A 209 -9.28 12.80 -24.57
CA SER A 209 -8.16 13.74 -24.52
C SER A 209 -8.53 15.05 -23.81
N ASP A 210 -9.65 15.65 -24.19
CA ASP A 210 -10.12 16.93 -23.63
C ASP A 210 -10.54 16.76 -22.16
N LEU A 211 -11.19 15.63 -21.83
CA LEU A 211 -11.58 15.29 -20.46
C LEU A 211 -10.37 15.08 -19.54
N ILE A 212 -9.28 14.48 -20.05
CA ILE A 212 -8.01 14.39 -19.32
C ILE A 212 -7.43 15.78 -19.05
N GLU A 213 -7.45 16.67 -20.05
CA GLU A 213 -6.96 18.04 -19.91
C GLU A 213 -7.76 18.83 -18.87
N ALA A 214 -9.10 18.77 -18.94
CA ALA A 214 -9.99 19.39 -17.95
C ALA A 214 -9.74 18.85 -16.53
N LYS A 215 -9.60 17.51 -16.38
CA LYS A 215 -9.28 16.89 -15.08
C LYS A 215 -7.91 17.33 -14.57
N ASN A 216 -6.91 17.48 -15.42
CA ASN A 216 -5.60 17.99 -15.02
C ASN A 216 -5.64 19.47 -14.62
N MET A 217 -6.46 20.30 -15.27
CA MET A 217 -6.68 21.69 -14.84
C MET A 217 -7.29 21.76 -13.44
N ASP A 218 -8.23 20.87 -13.10
CA ASP A 218 -8.75 20.75 -11.74
C ASP A 218 -7.67 20.31 -10.75
N ARG A 219 -6.88 19.28 -11.10
CA ARG A 219 -5.75 18.80 -10.28
C ARG A 219 -4.73 19.90 -9.99
N ASN A 220 -4.52 20.85 -10.91
CA ASN A 220 -3.61 21.97 -10.73
C ASN A 220 -4.00 22.93 -9.59
N LYS A 221 -5.26 22.90 -9.15
CA LYS A 221 -5.74 23.66 -7.98
C LYS A 221 -5.33 23.04 -6.64
N CYS A 222 -4.86 21.79 -6.62
CA CYS A 222 -4.42 21.07 -5.43
C CYS A 222 -2.90 20.88 -5.42
N GLY A 223 -2.21 21.35 -4.38
CA GLY A 223 -0.75 21.26 -4.28
C GLY A 223 -0.20 19.83 -4.30
N PHE A 224 -0.98 18.85 -3.86
CA PHE A 224 -0.61 17.44 -3.95
C PHE A 224 -0.85 16.86 -5.34
N LEU A 225 -2.09 16.95 -5.86
CA LEU A 225 -2.50 16.31 -7.11
C LEU A 225 -1.82 16.90 -8.35
N LYS A 226 -1.47 18.20 -8.33
CA LYS A 226 -0.76 18.84 -9.45
C LYS A 226 0.59 18.19 -9.78
N ARG A 227 1.21 17.53 -8.80
CA ARG A 227 2.51 16.83 -8.97
C ARG A 227 2.37 15.47 -9.65
N MET A 228 1.13 15.01 -9.85
CA MET A 228 0.80 13.68 -10.36
C MET A 228 -0.27 13.81 -11.44
N PRO A 229 0.00 14.47 -12.58
CA PRO A 229 -0.98 14.62 -13.64
C PRO A 229 -1.33 13.26 -14.28
N ILE A 230 -2.49 13.19 -14.92
CA ILE A 230 -2.81 12.10 -15.84
C ILE A 230 -2.07 12.39 -17.15
N GLU A 231 -0.96 11.69 -17.38
CA GLU A 231 -0.17 11.82 -18.59
C GLU A 231 -0.69 10.89 -19.69
N ARG A 232 -1.01 11.46 -20.86
CA ARG A 232 -1.29 10.68 -22.07
C ARG A 232 -0.01 9.94 -22.48
N ASN A 233 0.02 8.64 -22.27
CA ASN A 233 1.18 7.80 -22.56
C ASN A 233 0.77 6.49 -23.24
N GLU A 234 1.76 5.71 -23.67
CA GLU A 234 1.56 4.44 -24.36
C GLU A 234 0.76 3.44 -23.51
N ARG A 235 0.96 3.42 -22.18
CA ARG A 235 0.24 2.52 -21.27
C ARG A 235 -1.26 2.81 -21.25
N ILE A 236 -1.65 4.08 -21.16
CA ILE A 236 -3.07 4.47 -21.25
C ILE A 236 -3.61 4.14 -22.65
N ASN A 237 -2.84 4.41 -23.71
CA ASN A 237 -3.24 4.08 -25.07
C ASN A 237 -3.50 2.58 -25.27
N GLU A 238 -2.59 1.72 -24.78
CA GLU A 238 -2.75 0.26 -24.78
C GLU A 238 -4.02 -0.16 -24.03
N TYR A 239 -4.27 0.44 -22.87
CA TYR A 239 -5.45 0.14 -22.06
C TYR A 239 -6.75 0.55 -22.76
N LEU A 240 -6.82 1.76 -23.30
CA LEU A 240 -7.97 2.23 -24.08
C LEU A 240 -8.23 1.33 -25.28
N LYS A 241 -7.19 0.99 -26.05
CA LYS A 241 -7.32 0.07 -27.19
C LYS A 241 -7.86 -1.30 -26.78
N SER A 242 -7.48 -1.81 -25.61
CA SER A 242 -7.99 -3.09 -25.10
C SER A 242 -9.50 -3.06 -24.79
N SER A 243 -10.10 -1.87 -24.68
CA SER A 243 -11.54 -1.65 -24.55
C SER A 243 -12.16 -1.01 -25.80
N ASN A 244 -11.52 -1.14 -26.96
CA ASN A 244 -11.94 -0.55 -28.24
C ASN A 244 -12.12 0.98 -28.21
N ARG A 245 -11.40 1.67 -27.33
CA ARG A 245 -11.39 3.14 -27.22
C ARG A 245 -10.06 3.73 -27.69
N SER A 246 -10.05 5.04 -27.91
CA SER A 246 -8.85 5.84 -28.18
C SER A 246 -8.97 7.20 -27.51
N PHE A 247 -7.90 8.00 -27.50
CA PHE A 247 -7.96 9.38 -26.99
C PHE A 247 -8.98 10.27 -27.72
N LYS A 248 -9.41 9.91 -28.94
CA LYS A 248 -10.42 10.64 -29.72
C LYS A 248 -11.85 10.19 -29.44
N THR A 249 -12.04 9.10 -28.69
CA THR A 249 -13.37 8.62 -28.32
C THR A 249 -14.07 9.68 -27.48
N ILE A 250 -15.35 9.95 -27.77
CA ILE A 250 -16.24 10.79 -26.96
C ILE A 250 -17.09 9.83 -26.11
N PRO A 251 -16.86 9.74 -24.80
CA PRO A 251 -17.69 8.90 -23.93
C PRO A 251 -19.09 9.50 -23.77
N ASP A 252 -20.08 8.64 -23.56
CA ASP A 252 -21.45 9.07 -23.30
C ASP A 252 -21.51 9.92 -22.03
N LYS A 253 -22.54 10.77 -21.92
CA LYS A 253 -22.76 11.56 -20.71
C LYS A 253 -22.86 10.63 -19.49
N ASP A 254 -22.10 10.95 -18.46
CA ASP A 254 -21.98 10.21 -17.20
C ASP A 254 -21.28 8.83 -17.32
N GLU A 255 -20.75 8.48 -18.51
CA GLU A 255 -19.93 7.28 -18.67
C GLU A 255 -18.59 7.42 -17.93
N LEU A 256 -18.35 6.53 -16.97
CA LEU A 256 -17.05 6.43 -16.31
C LEU A 256 -16.08 5.60 -17.14
N VAL A 257 -14.93 6.19 -17.48
CA VAL A 257 -13.90 5.53 -18.28
C VAL A 257 -12.62 5.42 -17.46
N LEU A 258 -12.23 4.19 -17.12
CA LEU A 258 -10.89 3.90 -16.59
C LEU A 258 -9.83 4.14 -17.67
N LEU A 259 -8.72 4.75 -17.28
CA LEU A 259 -7.58 5.02 -18.17
C LEU A 259 -6.43 4.03 -17.96
N ASN A 260 -6.44 3.31 -16.83
CA ASN A 260 -5.47 2.27 -16.49
C ASN A 260 -6.07 1.36 -15.41
N SER A 261 -5.69 0.08 -15.37
CA SER A 261 -6.15 -0.86 -14.33
C SER A 261 -5.30 -0.86 -13.07
N VAL A 262 -4.11 -0.24 -13.09
CA VAL A 262 -3.20 -0.20 -11.95
C VAL A 262 -3.37 1.09 -11.16
N SER A 263 -3.70 0.92 -9.88
CA SER A 263 -4.00 1.90 -8.83
C SER A 263 -2.75 2.64 -8.31
N ASN A 264 -1.98 3.26 -9.20
CA ASN A 264 -0.83 4.07 -8.82
C ASN A 264 -1.15 5.57 -8.84
N ILE A 265 -1.16 6.18 -7.65
CA ILE A 265 -1.48 7.60 -7.43
C ILE A 265 -0.54 8.51 -8.24
N ALA A 266 0.73 8.11 -8.41
CA ALA A 266 1.74 8.89 -9.15
C ALA A 266 1.40 9.10 -10.63
N HIS A 267 0.50 8.28 -11.20
CA HIS A 267 0.07 8.35 -12.60
C HIS A 267 -1.36 8.87 -12.74
N GLY A 268 -1.73 9.84 -11.91
CA GLY A 268 -3.04 10.50 -12.00
C GLY A 268 -4.17 9.78 -11.26
N GLY A 269 -3.83 8.82 -10.40
CA GLY A 269 -4.79 8.20 -9.49
C GLY A 269 -5.30 9.17 -8.41
N GLU A 270 -6.33 8.71 -7.71
CA GLU A 270 -6.98 9.38 -6.58
C GLU A 270 -7.04 8.40 -5.38
N THR A 271 -7.28 8.92 -4.19
CA THR A 271 -7.40 8.11 -2.97
C THR A 271 -8.64 8.45 -2.16
N MET A 272 -9.25 7.45 -1.56
CA MET A 272 -10.43 7.61 -0.71
C MET A 272 -10.18 6.95 0.64
N ASP A 273 -10.29 7.73 1.71
CA ASP A 273 -10.18 7.24 3.08
C ASP A 273 -11.46 6.48 3.45
N ILE A 274 -11.36 5.17 3.67
CA ILE A 274 -12.48 4.30 4.04
C ILE A 274 -12.29 3.71 5.45
N THR A 275 -11.46 4.34 6.29
CA THR A 275 -11.06 3.83 7.60
C THR A 275 -12.25 3.42 8.47
N ASP A 276 -13.30 4.24 8.50
CA ASP A 276 -14.51 4.01 9.31
C ASP A 276 -15.53 3.07 8.65
N PHE A 277 -15.39 2.80 7.35
CA PHE A 277 -16.36 2.05 6.55
C PHE A 277 -15.94 0.61 6.27
N VAL A 278 -14.67 0.29 6.50
CA VAL A 278 -14.12 -1.02 6.17
C VAL A 278 -14.54 -2.10 7.18
N SER A 279 -14.84 -3.30 6.69
CA SER A 279 -15.24 -4.46 7.48
C SER A 279 -14.23 -4.83 8.58
N ASN A 280 -14.71 -5.51 9.61
CA ASN A 280 -13.84 -6.06 10.65
C ASN A 280 -12.88 -7.10 10.07
N SER A 281 -13.29 -7.88 9.07
CA SER A 281 -12.41 -8.86 8.42
C SER A 281 -11.16 -8.22 7.78
N VAL A 282 -11.27 -7.02 7.21
CA VAL A 282 -10.09 -6.29 6.70
C VAL A 282 -9.18 -5.82 7.83
N LYS A 283 -9.77 -5.28 8.91
CA LYS A 283 -9.03 -4.84 10.11
C LYS A 283 -8.27 -6.01 10.74
N GLU A 284 -8.96 -7.14 10.90
CA GLU A 284 -8.40 -8.37 11.47
C GLU A 284 -7.31 -8.96 10.58
N LEU A 285 -7.50 -9.03 9.26
CA LEU A 285 -6.45 -9.49 8.33
C LEU A 285 -5.19 -8.63 8.46
N ALA A 286 -5.33 -7.30 8.51
CA ALA A 286 -4.20 -6.39 8.61
C ALA A 286 -3.44 -6.52 9.95
N LEU A 287 -4.18 -6.56 11.06
CA LEU A 287 -3.61 -6.72 12.40
C LEU A 287 -2.96 -8.10 12.57
N ASN A 288 -3.60 -9.17 12.07
CA ASN A 288 -3.05 -10.53 12.12
C ASN A 288 -1.79 -10.66 11.27
N THR A 289 -1.77 -10.06 10.08
CA THR A 289 -0.57 -10.04 9.22
C THR A 289 0.59 -9.35 9.91
N THR A 290 0.34 -8.17 10.49
CA THR A 290 1.38 -7.42 11.20
C THR A 290 1.86 -8.20 12.45
N ALA A 291 0.95 -8.82 13.18
CA ALA A 291 1.26 -9.60 14.38
C ALA A 291 2.02 -10.90 14.05
N ALA A 292 1.69 -11.57 12.95
CA ALA A 292 2.34 -12.80 12.51
C ALA A 292 3.81 -12.59 12.14
N ILE A 293 4.14 -11.50 11.44
CA ILE A 293 5.52 -11.22 11.02
C ILE A 293 6.37 -10.79 12.23
N PRO A 294 7.48 -11.48 12.53
CA PRO A 294 8.24 -11.28 13.75
C PRO A 294 8.88 -9.89 13.80
N GLY A 295 8.56 -9.15 14.87
CA GLY A 295 9.08 -7.81 15.10
C GLY A 295 8.56 -6.76 14.11
N LEU A 296 7.45 -7.02 13.42
CA LEU A 296 6.74 -6.00 12.64
C LEU A 296 5.70 -5.30 13.53
N TYR A 297 5.70 -3.97 13.55
CA TYR A 297 4.76 -3.16 14.33
C TYR A 297 4.12 -2.05 13.50
N THR A 298 4.90 -1.47 12.58
CA THR A 298 4.41 -0.43 11.66
C THR A 298 4.55 -0.90 10.22
N ALA A 299 3.46 -0.94 9.46
CA ALA A 299 3.45 -1.42 8.07
C ALA A 299 2.32 -0.81 7.24
N GLY A 300 2.54 -0.71 5.93
CA GLY A 300 1.48 -0.50 4.96
C GLY A 300 1.17 -1.79 4.23
N LEU A 301 -0.06 -2.27 4.32
CA LEU A 301 -0.53 -3.52 3.73
C LEU A 301 -1.41 -3.22 2.52
N ASP A 302 -1.07 -3.78 1.37
CA ASP A 302 -1.96 -3.79 0.21
C ASP A 302 -2.90 -4.98 0.30
N ILE A 303 -4.20 -4.72 0.36
CA ILE A 303 -5.24 -5.73 0.52
C ILE A 303 -6.25 -5.58 -0.62
N MET A 304 -6.63 -6.68 -1.25
CA MET A 304 -7.74 -6.70 -2.21
C MET A 304 -9.05 -6.91 -1.49
N ILE A 305 -10.02 -6.08 -1.84
CA ILE A 305 -11.41 -6.16 -1.38
C ILE A 305 -12.38 -5.95 -2.55
N LYS A 306 -13.57 -6.54 -2.45
CA LYS A 306 -14.65 -6.42 -3.44
C LYS A 306 -15.66 -5.33 -3.10
N SER A 307 -15.75 -4.97 -1.83
CA SER A 307 -16.66 -3.97 -1.27
C SER A 307 -16.09 -3.45 0.06
N PHE A 308 -16.65 -2.38 0.62
CA PHE A 308 -16.20 -1.87 1.93
C PHE A 308 -16.52 -2.84 3.07
N ASP A 309 -17.61 -3.59 2.95
CA ASP A 309 -18.06 -4.64 3.87
C ASP A 309 -17.53 -6.04 3.50
N ASP A 310 -16.48 -6.15 2.68
CA ASP A 310 -15.96 -7.45 2.23
C ASP A 310 -15.44 -8.29 3.41
N GLU A 311 -15.99 -9.48 3.56
CA GLU A 311 -15.63 -10.45 4.60
C GLU A 311 -14.50 -11.40 4.18
N PHE A 312 -14.04 -11.35 2.92
CA PHE A 312 -13.01 -12.25 2.38
C PHE A 312 -11.78 -11.54 1.79
N PRO A 313 -11.18 -10.56 2.51
CA PRO A 313 -10.04 -9.80 2.01
C PRO A 313 -8.82 -10.68 1.74
N VAL A 314 -7.97 -10.24 0.79
CA VAL A 314 -6.75 -10.97 0.41
C VAL A 314 -5.54 -10.05 0.51
N LEU A 315 -4.53 -10.45 1.29
CA LEU A 315 -3.27 -9.72 1.41
C LEU A 315 -2.43 -9.88 0.13
N LEU A 316 -2.03 -8.76 -0.48
CA LEU A 316 -1.14 -8.75 -1.65
C LEU A 316 0.31 -8.48 -1.31
N GLU A 317 0.57 -7.50 -0.43
CA GLU A 317 1.92 -7.01 -0.18
C GLU A 317 2.02 -6.34 1.19
N VAL A 318 3.18 -6.47 1.85
CA VAL A 318 3.49 -5.81 3.12
C VAL A 318 4.68 -4.88 2.92
N ASN A 319 4.50 -3.60 3.27
CA ASN A 319 5.55 -2.59 3.18
C ASN A 319 5.95 -2.12 4.58
N THR A 320 7.18 -2.40 5.01
CA THR A 320 7.70 -2.03 6.34
C THR A 320 7.95 -0.54 6.55
N TYR A 321 7.85 0.26 5.50
CA TYR A 321 7.97 1.71 5.55
C TYR A 321 6.85 2.34 4.71
N PRO A 322 5.61 2.42 5.25
CA PRO A 322 4.48 2.99 4.53
C PRO A 322 4.73 4.42 4.07
N VAL A 323 4.19 4.74 2.88
CA VAL A 323 4.16 6.09 2.35
C VAL A 323 3.04 6.86 3.05
N LEU A 324 3.40 7.74 3.99
CA LEU A 324 2.43 8.37 4.89
C LEU A 324 1.55 9.41 4.19
N SER A 325 1.88 9.86 2.97
CA SER A 325 0.96 10.70 2.21
C SER A 325 -0.35 9.98 1.86
N ILE A 326 -0.33 8.65 1.74
CA ILE A 326 -1.54 7.88 1.41
C ILE A 326 -2.61 8.04 2.50
N PRO A 327 -2.31 7.74 3.78
CA PRO A 327 -3.29 7.94 4.85
C PRO A 327 -3.49 9.40 5.25
N THR A 328 -2.50 10.27 5.11
CA THR A 328 -2.60 11.64 5.65
C THR A 328 -3.22 12.67 4.71
N ILE A 329 -3.07 12.50 3.38
CA ILE A 329 -3.57 13.48 2.40
C ILE A 329 -4.42 12.82 1.30
N PRO A 330 -5.56 12.17 1.66
CA PRO A 330 -6.41 11.53 0.68
C PRO A 330 -7.11 12.53 -0.25
N THR A 331 -7.50 12.09 -1.45
CA THR A 331 -8.34 12.91 -2.35
C THR A 331 -9.75 13.10 -1.79
N TYR A 332 -10.31 12.05 -1.18
CA TYR A 332 -11.62 12.07 -0.53
C TYR A 332 -11.48 11.56 0.91
N GLY A 333 -12.12 12.26 1.85
CA GLY A 333 -12.17 11.91 3.27
C GLY A 333 -11.18 12.63 4.15
N ASN A 334 -11.22 12.35 5.45
CA ASN A 334 -10.54 13.16 6.45
C ASN A 334 -9.02 12.92 6.49
N GLY A 335 -8.60 11.70 6.18
CA GLY A 335 -7.22 11.27 6.38
C GLY A 335 -6.89 11.09 7.85
N THR A 336 -5.69 10.58 8.11
CA THR A 336 -5.20 10.26 9.46
C THR A 336 -3.78 10.78 9.64
N ASP A 337 -3.54 11.48 10.77
CA ASP A 337 -2.18 11.81 11.21
C ASP A 337 -1.50 10.59 11.85
N VAL A 338 -1.14 9.64 10.99
CA VAL A 338 -0.40 8.42 11.37
C VAL A 338 0.97 8.72 11.96
N THR A 339 1.51 9.94 11.75
CA THR A 339 2.79 10.37 12.32
C THR A 339 2.65 10.64 13.81
N LYS A 340 1.57 11.31 14.23
CA LYS A 340 1.23 11.50 15.63
C LYS A 340 1.13 10.16 16.36
N ILE A 341 0.33 9.24 15.81
CA ILE A 341 0.12 7.89 16.36
C ILE A 341 1.47 7.18 16.54
N TYR A 342 2.33 7.22 15.52
CA TYR A 342 3.64 6.56 15.56
C TYR A 342 4.53 7.07 16.71
N PHE A 343 4.73 8.39 16.81
CA PHE A 343 5.62 8.94 17.82
C PHE A 343 5.06 8.83 19.23
N GLU A 344 3.78 9.15 19.42
CA GLU A 344 3.17 9.07 20.75
C GLU A 344 3.13 7.62 21.25
N SER A 345 2.83 6.65 20.38
CA SER A 345 2.87 5.23 20.76
C SER A 345 4.30 4.75 21.09
N MET A 346 5.28 5.07 20.23
CA MET A 346 6.68 4.66 20.43
C MET A 346 7.25 5.25 21.73
N ILE A 347 6.99 6.53 22.00
CA ILE A 347 7.48 7.21 23.21
C ILE A 347 6.72 6.72 24.45
N SER A 348 5.42 6.44 24.33
CA SER A 348 4.64 5.89 25.46
C SER A 348 5.21 4.56 25.92
N LEU A 349 5.50 3.65 24.97
CA LEU A 349 6.13 2.37 25.25
C LEU A 349 7.52 2.53 25.85
N ASP A 350 8.35 3.42 25.30
CA ASP A 350 9.69 3.68 25.84
C ASP A 350 9.64 4.17 27.30
N GLN A 351 8.72 5.10 27.61
CA GLN A 351 8.51 5.60 28.96
C GLN A 351 8.06 4.51 29.92
N TYR A 352 7.17 3.62 29.47
CA TYR A 352 6.70 2.49 30.28
C TYR A 352 7.84 1.51 30.60
N LEU A 353 8.72 1.23 29.63
CA LEU A 353 9.79 0.25 29.80
C LEU A 353 11.02 0.77 30.57
N ASN A 354 11.26 2.09 30.54
CA ASN A 354 12.49 2.68 31.08
C ASN A 354 12.28 3.61 32.27
N GLU A 355 11.03 3.92 32.63
CA GLU A 355 10.65 4.76 33.78
C GLU A 355 11.52 6.03 33.91
N PRO A 356 11.61 6.89 32.86
CA PRO A 356 12.49 8.04 32.89
C PRO A 356 12.07 9.03 33.98
N LYS A 357 13.04 9.67 34.63
CA LYS A 357 12.80 10.64 35.72
C LYS A 357 11.83 11.76 35.36
N ASN A 358 11.84 12.21 34.10
CA ASN A 358 10.99 13.27 33.59
C ASN A 358 10.27 12.75 32.32
N PRO A 359 9.16 12.00 32.43
CA PRO A 359 8.45 11.53 31.25
C PRO A 359 7.82 12.72 30.50
N TYR A 360 7.63 12.57 29.18
CA TYR A 360 6.78 13.48 28.42
C TYR A 360 5.31 13.27 28.78
N GLU A 361 4.55 14.35 28.76
CA GLU A 361 3.09 14.32 28.89
C GLU A 361 2.47 13.95 27.54
N ILE A 362 1.78 12.80 27.49
CA ILE A 362 1.15 12.28 26.28
C ILE A 362 -0.35 12.13 26.58
N PRO A 363 -1.25 12.87 25.90
CA PRO A 363 -2.68 12.89 26.24
C PRO A 363 -3.34 11.51 26.27
N ASP A 364 -3.00 10.64 25.31
CA ASP A 364 -3.60 9.31 25.16
C ASP A 364 -2.66 8.17 25.61
N TYR A 365 -1.75 8.46 26.56
CA TYR A 365 -0.68 7.55 27.00
C TYR A 365 -1.15 6.12 27.32
N ASP A 366 -2.15 5.98 28.20
CA ASP A 366 -2.65 4.67 28.63
C ASP A 366 -3.32 3.89 27.49
N GLU A 367 -3.98 4.60 26.57
CA GLU A 367 -4.65 3.97 25.43
C GLU A 367 -3.60 3.45 24.42
N TYR A 368 -2.50 4.17 24.20
CA TYR A 368 -1.38 3.65 23.39
C TYR A 368 -0.78 2.39 24.01
N LEU A 369 -0.51 2.38 25.32
CA LEU A 369 0.01 1.19 26.00
C LEU A 369 -0.96 0.01 25.92
N LYS A 370 -2.25 0.25 26.14
CA LYS A 370 -3.30 -0.76 26.04
C LYS A 370 -3.38 -1.36 24.63
N LYS A 371 -3.29 -0.54 23.58
CA LYS A 371 -3.24 -1.03 22.18
C LYS A 371 -2.00 -1.86 21.93
N TYR A 372 -0.84 -1.43 22.42
CA TYR A 372 0.40 -2.20 22.30
C TYR A 372 0.30 -3.57 23.01
N MET A 373 -0.24 -3.61 24.23
CA MET A 373 -0.44 -4.86 24.97
C MET A 373 -1.45 -5.79 24.29
N LYS A 374 -2.55 -5.25 23.73
CA LYS A 374 -3.49 -6.02 22.91
C LYS A 374 -2.81 -6.62 21.68
N PHE A 375 -1.96 -5.85 21.00
CA PHE A 375 -1.21 -6.32 19.85
C PHE A 375 -0.20 -7.42 20.22
N PHE A 376 0.51 -7.27 21.35
CA PHE A 376 1.39 -8.32 21.87
C PHE A 376 0.63 -9.61 22.20
N HIS A 377 -0.54 -9.49 22.84
CA HIS A 377 -1.41 -10.63 23.12
C HIS A 377 -1.86 -11.33 21.83
N ARG A 378 -2.28 -10.56 20.81
CA ARG A 378 -2.65 -11.08 19.48
C ARG A 378 -1.49 -11.86 18.85
N ARG A 379 -0.27 -11.32 18.87
CA ARG A 379 0.93 -12.03 18.38
C ARG A 379 1.13 -13.35 19.10
N LYS A 380 1.04 -13.36 20.43
CA LYS A 380 1.16 -14.59 21.23
C LYS A 380 0.10 -15.61 20.83
N GLN A 381 -1.17 -15.20 20.69
CA GLN A 381 -2.26 -16.07 20.28
C GLN A 381 -2.01 -16.70 18.90
N LEU A 382 -1.61 -15.90 17.91
CA LEU A 382 -1.29 -16.41 16.57
C LEU A 382 -0.15 -17.42 16.58
N ILE A 383 0.92 -17.14 17.34
CA ILE A 383 2.05 -18.08 17.48
C ILE A 383 1.59 -19.36 18.18
N THR A 384 0.74 -19.28 19.22
CA THR A 384 0.22 -20.48 19.88
C THR A 384 -0.71 -21.28 18.97
N GLN A 385 -1.58 -20.60 18.21
CA GLN A 385 -2.56 -21.24 17.33
C GLN A 385 -1.91 -21.92 16.12
N TYR A 386 -0.89 -21.28 15.53
CA TYR A 386 -0.24 -21.74 14.31
C TYR A 386 1.19 -22.26 14.55
N GLY A 387 1.61 -22.41 15.80
CA GLY A 387 2.97 -22.79 16.19
C GLY A 387 3.39 -24.15 15.68
N GLN A 388 2.47 -25.13 15.65
CA GLN A 388 2.72 -26.45 15.09
C GLN A 388 3.09 -26.39 13.59
N ASN A 389 2.44 -25.49 12.83
CA ASN A 389 2.79 -25.25 11.42
C ASN A 389 4.20 -24.66 11.25
N LEU A 390 4.82 -24.14 12.31
CA LEU A 390 6.19 -23.64 12.33
C LEU A 390 7.20 -24.72 12.78
N GLU A 391 6.83 -25.57 13.74
CA GLU A 391 7.66 -26.67 14.27
C GLU A 391 7.99 -27.72 13.19
N ASP A 392 7.00 -28.12 12.39
CA ASP A 392 7.16 -29.06 11.26
C ASP A 392 8.21 -28.63 10.22
N ILE A 393 8.61 -27.35 10.23
CA ILE A 393 9.46 -26.73 9.20
C ILE A 393 10.85 -26.39 9.73
N TYR A 394 10.97 -26.00 11.00
CA TYR A 394 12.27 -25.67 11.61
C TYR A 394 12.90 -26.84 12.37
N GLY A 395 12.20 -27.97 12.52
CA GLY A 395 12.71 -29.16 13.19
C GLY A 395 13.05 -28.89 14.66
N ILE A 396 12.22 -28.09 15.33
CA ILE A 396 12.34 -27.76 16.75
C ILE A 396 11.46 -28.70 17.55
#